data_AF-A0A177HSE1-F1
#
_entry.id   AF-A0A177HSE1-F1
#
_cell.length_a   1.000
_cell.length_b   1.000
_cell.length_c   1.000
_cell.angle_alpha   90.00
_cell.angle_beta   90.00
_cell.angle_gamma   90.00
#
_symmetry.space_group_name_H-M   'P 1'
#
loop_
_entity.id
_entity.type
_entity.pdbx_description
1 polymer ?
#
loop_
_entity_poly.entity_id
_entity_poly.type
_entity_poly.pdbx_seq_one_letter_code
_entity_poly.pdbx_strand_id
1 'polypeptide(L)'
;MRSVKGTALVIASMVALAACGSSGGDGEKSGAQSSGKPRIKLVINGGLGDKSFFDSAYAGLKKAQKDLGYELKVVELGSDRTKWEPGFEDAAAADDYDILAAGTFDVTDYIGKLAPEYPDKKFWVFDAPVDYTGKNGTCSNKCENVYSVTFKQNEAGYLAGFLAEELVAAKSLKGTENLSKVGVIGGVKIPVIDDFIVGFKAGFKDAGGKKSDVLVQYVGGDKPFGDPAKGKEISTAMYGQGAALVWPVAGLSGLGTFESAVAEKRYTFGVDSDQYQTLADDAQKNTVVTSILKNVGNALYKAAQEDQSDALKYGAVDSVGLKDDAVGYVADDHFEELVPEKIRTALEKAADEVKSGSVTVPSAF
;
A
#
# COMPACT_ATOMS: atom_id res chain seq x y z
N MET A 1 81.12 10.17 36.59
CA MET A 1 80.30 11.40 36.60
C MET A 1 79.02 11.12 37.38
N ARG A 2 78.91 11.69 38.59
CA ARG A 2 77.68 11.77 39.39
C ARG A 2 77.02 13.11 39.10
N SER A 3 75.70 13.14 38.91
CA SER A 3 74.79 14.31 39.06
C SER A 3 73.50 14.09 38.25
N VAL A 4 72.27 14.46 38.63
CA VAL A 4 71.59 14.97 39.83
C VAL A 4 70.07 14.78 39.57
N LYS A 5 69.26 14.78 40.64
CA LYS A 5 67.88 15.34 40.80
C LYS A 5 66.78 14.27 40.92
N GLY A 6 65.87 14.36 41.89
CA GLY A 6 65.57 15.49 42.77
C GLY A 6 64.69 15.16 43.97
N THR A 7 64.56 16.18 44.80
CA THR A 7 63.86 16.26 46.08
C THR A 7 62.54 17.03 45.90
N ALA A 8 61.45 16.59 46.53
CA ALA A 8 60.39 17.43 47.13
C ALA A 8 59.41 16.51 47.88
N LEU A 9 59.36 16.50 49.22
CA LEU A 9 58.79 17.45 50.21
C LEU A 9 57.30 17.17 50.53
N VAL A 10 57.02 17.22 51.83
CA VAL A 10 55.93 16.60 52.60
C VAL A 10 54.75 17.56 52.84
N ILE A 11 53.54 16.99 52.74
CA ILE A 11 52.28 17.17 53.50
C ILE A 11 52.12 18.41 54.40
N ALA A 12 50.99 19.12 54.25
CA ALA A 12 50.22 19.68 55.37
C ALA A 12 48.75 19.94 54.99
N SER A 13 47.85 19.26 55.71
CA SER A 13 46.39 19.37 55.69
C SER A 13 45.90 20.61 56.42
N MET A 14 44.71 21.13 56.07
CA MET A 14 43.79 21.76 57.05
C MET A 14 42.33 21.59 56.63
N VAL A 15 41.53 21.33 57.66
CA VAL A 15 40.20 20.71 57.71
C VAL A 15 39.17 21.76 58.13
N ALA A 16 37.96 21.70 57.59
CA ALA A 16 36.68 21.98 58.29
C ALA A 16 35.50 21.74 57.34
N LEU A 17 34.28 21.36 57.74
CA LEU A 17 33.71 20.47 58.76
C LEU A 17 32.18 20.48 58.48
N ALA A 18 31.48 19.44 58.91
CA ALA A 18 30.01 19.27 59.01
C ALA A 18 29.26 18.84 57.73
N ALA A 19 28.23 17.99 57.75
CA ALA A 19 27.77 16.82 58.53
C ALA A 19 26.29 16.60 58.18
N CYS A 20 25.85 15.34 58.19
CA CYS A 20 24.47 14.81 58.01
C CYS A 20 23.97 14.74 56.55
N GLY A 21 23.40 13.65 56.04
CA GLY A 21 23.05 12.35 56.62
C GLY A 21 22.07 11.60 55.69
N SER A 22 22.26 10.29 55.59
CA SER A 22 21.26 9.24 55.29
C SER A 22 20.54 9.14 53.92
N SER A 23 20.66 7.92 53.37
CA SER A 23 19.65 7.08 52.67
C SER A 23 19.17 7.42 51.25
N GLY A 24 19.67 6.64 50.29
CA GLY A 24 18.87 5.77 49.41
C GLY A 24 18.02 6.42 48.30
N GLY A 25 18.25 5.99 47.06
CA GLY A 25 17.26 6.11 45.97
C GLY A 25 17.84 6.48 44.62
N ASP A 26 17.94 5.47 43.75
CA ASP A 26 17.78 5.49 42.29
C ASP A 26 18.64 6.43 41.44
N GLY A 27 19.67 5.81 40.86
CA GLY A 27 20.34 6.33 39.68
C GLY A 27 19.39 6.36 38.50
N GLU A 28 19.11 7.56 38.01
CA GLU A 28 18.61 7.80 36.67
C GLU A 28 19.54 7.12 35.67
N LYS A 29 19.09 6.00 35.10
CA LYS A 29 19.59 5.54 33.80
C LYS A 29 19.14 6.55 32.77
N SER A 30 19.95 7.57 32.51
CA SER A 30 19.89 8.32 31.27
C SER A 30 20.17 7.33 30.13
N GLY A 31 19.12 6.83 29.50
CA GLY A 31 19.22 6.02 28.29
C GLY A 31 20.00 6.82 27.25
N ALA A 32 21.14 6.27 26.82
CA ALA A 32 21.86 6.80 25.68
C ALA A 32 20.91 6.74 24.48
N GLN A 33 20.44 7.91 24.06
CA GLN A 33 19.67 8.09 22.84
C GLN A 33 20.58 7.66 21.68
N SER A 34 20.28 6.51 21.08
CA SER A 34 20.96 6.00 19.89
C SER A 34 21.03 7.12 18.86
N SER A 35 22.24 7.57 18.54
CA SER A 35 22.51 8.67 17.61
C SER A 35 22.41 8.22 16.14
N GLY A 36 21.69 7.13 15.86
CA GLY A 36 21.48 6.59 14.52
C GLY A 36 20.19 7.10 13.89
N LYS A 37 20.16 7.18 12.56
CA LYS A 37 18.91 7.42 11.81
C LYS A 37 17.97 6.21 12.01
N PRO A 38 16.65 6.41 12.17
CA PRO A 38 15.72 5.30 12.25
C PRO A 38 15.68 4.53 10.92
N ARG A 39 15.58 3.20 10.99
CA ARG A 39 15.75 2.31 9.83
C ARG A 39 14.46 1.56 9.51
N ILE A 40 14.02 1.66 8.27
CA ILE A 40 12.89 0.91 7.72
C ILE A 40 13.43 -0.15 6.75
N LYS A 41 13.00 -1.39 6.93
CA LYS A 41 13.15 -2.45 5.93
C LYS A 41 11.81 -2.75 5.30
N LEU A 42 11.68 -2.47 4.01
CA LEU A 42 10.54 -2.89 3.19
C LEU A 42 10.80 -4.29 2.64
N VAL A 43 9.96 -5.26 3.02
CA VAL A 43 10.01 -6.64 2.51
C VAL A 43 8.82 -6.86 1.58
N ILE A 44 9.12 -7.26 0.34
CA ILE A 44 8.15 -7.36 -0.76
C ILE A 44 8.00 -8.83 -1.16
N ASN A 45 6.82 -9.41 -0.99
CA ASN A 45 6.45 -10.76 -1.46
C ASN A 45 6.07 -10.75 -2.96
N GLY A 46 6.93 -10.15 -3.76
CA GLY A 46 6.75 -9.83 -5.17
C GLY A 46 8.00 -9.13 -5.69
N GLY A 47 7.82 -8.13 -6.54
CA GLY A 47 8.92 -7.27 -6.97
C GLY A 47 8.47 -5.85 -7.29
N LEU A 48 9.43 -4.93 -7.28
CA LEU A 48 9.29 -3.58 -7.81
C LEU A 48 9.18 -3.59 -9.33
N GLY A 49 8.74 -2.47 -9.90
CA GLY A 49 8.46 -2.33 -11.32
C GLY A 49 7.03 -2.69 -11.70
N ASP A 50 6.15 -2.93 -10.73
CA ASP A 50 4.72 -3.18 -10.92
C ASP A 50 3.92 -1.96 -11.37
N LYS A 51 4.54 -0.76 -11.32
CA LYS A 51 3.93 0.52 -11.68
C LYS A 51 2.67 0.82 -10.88
N SER A 52 2.51 0.18 -9.73
CA SER A 52 1.21 0.02 -9.07
C SER A 52 1.42 -0.06 -7.56
N PHE A 53 1.14 -1.19 -6.93
CA PHE A 53 1.06 -1.37 -5.49
C PHE A 53 2.42 -1.30 -4.75
N PHE A 54 3.40 -2.11 -5.15
CA PHE A 54 4.72 -2.14 -4.48
C PHE A 54 5.58 -0.94 -4.83
N ASP A 55 5.50 -0.43 -6.07
CA ASP A 55 6.15 0.82 -6.45
C ASP A 55 5.58 2.01 -5.65
N SER A 56 4.27 2.01 -5.35
CA SER A 56 3.64 3.00 -4.46
C SER A 56 4.22 2.94 -3.05
N ALA A 57 4.28 1.74 -2.45
CA ALA A 57 4.85 1.53 -1.12
C ALA A 57 6.32 2.01 -1.04
N TYR A 58 7.14 1.64 -2.03
CA TYR A 58 8.53 2.07 -2.13
C TYR A 58 8.65 3.58 -2.29
N ALA A 59 7.84 4.22 -3.15
CA ALA A 59 7.87 5.66 -3.36
C ALA A 59 7.55 6.44 -2.07
N GLY A 60 6.55 5.99 -1.29
CA GLY A 60 6.20 6.57 0.00
C GLY A 60 7.33 6.48 1.03
N LEU A 61 7.92 5.30 1.18
CA LEU A 61 9.05 5.11 2.09
C LEU A 61 10.32 5.81 1.60
N LYS A 62 10.50 5.97 0.29
CA LYS A 62 11.60 6.76 -0.26
C LYS A 62 11.43 8.24 0.05
N LYS A 63 10.19 8.74 0.02
CA LYS A 63 9.84 10.07 0.49
C LYS A 63 10.09 10.23 1.99
N ALA A 64 9.77 9.23 2.81
CA ALA A 64 10.09 9.23 4.24
C ALA A 64 11.62 9.27 4.49
N GLN A 65 12.40 8.51 3.73
CA GLN A 65 13.87 8.58 3.77
C GLN A 65 14.38 10.01 3.48
N LYS A 66 13.84 10.64 2.43
CA LYS A 66 14.27 11.97 1.99
C LYS A 66 13.87 13.06 3.00
N ASP A 67 12.61 13.04 3.44
CA ASP A 67 12.01 14.17 4.14
C ASP A 67 12.10 14.05 5.67
N LEU A 68 12.11 12.82 6.20
CA LEU A 68 12.08 12.55 7.64
C LEU A 68 13.39 11.94 8.17
N GLY A 69 14.32 11.58 7.27
CA GLY A 69 15.66 11.12 7.62
C GLY A 69 15.78 9.63 7.93
N TYR A 70 14.75 8.82 7.63
CA TYR A 70 14.85 7.36 7.74
C TYR A 70 15.90 6.77 6.79
N GLU A 71 16.51 5.67 7.17
CA GLU A 71 17.23 4.80 6.23
C GLU A 71 16.27 3.74 5.69
N LEU A 72 16.30 3.48 4.38
CA LEU A 72 15.44 2.50 3.73
C LEU A 72 16.29 1.37 3.14
N LYS A 73 15.97 0.14 3.55
CA LYS A 73 16.42 -1.10 2.89
C LYS A 73 15.23 -1.79 2.24
N VAL A 74 15.43 -2.40 1.08
CA VAL A 74 14.40 -3.16 0.36
C VAL A 74 14.87 -4.59 0.17
N VAL A 75 13.96 -5.54 0.36
CA VAL A 75 14.15 -6.97 0.09
C VAL A 75 13.00 -7.46 -0.79
N GLU A 76 13.30 -7.97 -1.98
CA GLU A 76 12.32 -8.57 -2.89
C GLU A 76 12.42 -10.09 -2.83
N LEU A 77 11.35 -10.75 -2.37
CA LEU A 77 11.28 -12.22 -2.25
C LEU A 77 10.80 -12.88 -3.56
N GLY A 78 10.32 -12.09 -4.51
CA GLY A 78 9.71 -12.58 -5.75
C GLY A 78 8.34 -13.20 -5.53
N SER A 79 7.75 -13.75 -6.60
CA SER A 79 6.41 -14.36 -6.56
C SER A 79 6.39 -15.84 -6.15
N ASP A 80 7.55 -16.45 -5.89
CA ASP A 80 7.64 -17.84 -5.45
C ASP A 80 7.29 -17.95 -3.96
N ARG A 81 6.07 -18.42 -3.70
CA ARG A 81 5.50 -18.53 -2.35
C ARG A 81 6.35 -19.39 -1.41
N THR A 82 7.13 -20.34 -1.94
CA THR A 82 8.00 -21.20 -1.11
C THR A 82 9.16 -20.43 -0.47
N LYS A 83 9.49 -19.23 -0.99
CA LYS A 83 10.53 -18.35 -0.46
C LYS A 83 10.01 -17.33 0.55
N TRP A 84 8.69 -17.18 0.69
CA TRP A 84 8.13 -16.10 1.50
C TRP A 84 8.36 -16.32 2.99
N GLU A 85 7.96 -17.48 3.53
CA GLU A 85 8.15 -17.79 4.97
C GLU A 85 9.62 -17.66 5.42
N PRO A 86 10.60 -18.38 4.81
CA PRO A 86 12.00 -18.22 5.20
C PRO A 86 12.53 -16.80 4.96
N GLY A 87 12.06 -16.12 3.91
CA GLY A 87 12.46 -14.74 3.63
C GLY A 87 11.98 -13.74 4.69
N PHE A 88 10.77 -13.92 5.23
CA PHE A 88 10.26 -13.11 6.33
C PHE A 88 10.94 -13.43 7.66
N GLU A 89 11.22 -14.71 7.94
CA GLU A 89 12.01 -15.15 9.10
C GLU A 89 13.41 -14.50 9.09
N ASP A 90 14.14 -14.60 7.97
CA ASP A 90 15.45 -13.99 7.79
C ASP A 90 15.38 -12.46 7.93
N ALA A 91 14.36 -11.84 7.35
CA ALA A 91 14.18 -10.40 7.43
C ALA A 91 13.89 -9.92 8.85
N ALA A 92 13.10 -10.67 9.62
CA ALA A 92 12.75 -10.35 11.00
C ALA A 92 13.94 -10.56 11.96
N ALA A 93 14.73 -11.61 11.74
CA ALA A 93 15.89 -11.94 12.58
C ALA A 93 17.09 -10.99 12.43
N ALA A 94 17.17 -10.26 11.32
CA ALA A 94 18.29 -9.35 11.05
C ALA A 94 18.24 -8.07 11.90
N ASP A 95 19.41 -7.56 12.32
CA ASP A 95 19.50 -6.35 13.17
C ASP A 95 19.74 -5.04 12.39
N ASP A 96 19.35 -5.01 11.12
CA ASP A 96 19.56 -3.88 10.20
C ASP A 96 18.32 -2.98 10.04
N TYR A 97 17.33 -3.13 10.93
CA TYR A 97 16.09 -2.35 10.91
C TYR A 97 15.56 -2.06 12.31
N ASP A 98 14.73 -1.03 12.41
CA ASP A 98 13.92 -0.72 13.59
C ASP A 98 12.43 -0.98 13.30
N ILE A 99 12.01 -0.74 12.04
CA ILE A 99 10.67 -1.04 11.51
C ILE A 99 10.77 -1.99 10.31
N LEU A 100 10.07 -3.12 10.35
CA LEU A 100 9.86 -3.99 9.19
C LEU A 100 8.49 -3.68 8.59
N ALA A 101 8.49 -3.12 7.39
CA ALA A 101 7.28 -2.85 6.62
C ALA A 101 7.05 -3.95 5.58
N ALA A 102 5.85 -4.50 5.53
CA ALA A 102 5.46 -5.50 4.55
C ALA A 102 3.94 -5.44 4.31
N GLY A 103 3.45 -5.94 3.18
CA GLY A 103 2.02 -5.84 2.89
C GLY A 103 1.54 -6.95 1.97
N THR A 104 0.23 -6.92 1.68
CA THR A 104 -0.61 -7.98 1.09
C THR A 104 -1.28 -8.89 2.11
N PHE A 105 -2.43 -9.45 1.73
CA PHE A 105 -3.17 -10.43 2.52
C PHE A 105 -2.32 -11.63 2.96
N ASP A 106 -1.48 -12.16 2.07
CA ASP A 106 -0.63 -13.34 2.33
C ASP A 106 0.45 -13.08 3.41
N VAL A 107 0.79 -11.82 3.67
CA VAL A 107 1.86 -11.45 4.62
C VAL A 107 1.37 -11.39 6.06
N THR A 108 0.07 -11.22 6.26
CA THR A 108 -0.54 -11.02 7.58
C THR A 108 -0.21 -12.14 8.56
N ASP A 109 -0.22 -13.39 8.11
CA ASP A 109 0.09 -14.55 8.95
C ASP A 109 1.58 -14.66 9.30
N TYR A 110 2.50 -14.34 8.38
CA TYR A 110 3.94 -14.35 8.67
C TYR A 110 4.28 -13.30 9.73
N ILE A 111 3.81 -12.06 9.54
CA ILE A 111 4.05 -10.99 10.51
C ILE A 111 3.35 -11.29 11.83
N GLY A 112 2.14 -11.85 11.80
CA GLY A 112 1.42 -12.23 13.02
C GLY A 112 2.14 -13.30 13.85
N LYS A 113 2.89 -14.21 13.22
CA LYS A 113 3.74 -15.18 13.93
C LYS A 113 5.03 -14.56 14.46
N LEU A 114 5.69 -13.72 13.65
CA LEU A 114 7.02 -13.19 13.93
C LEU A 114 7.00 -12.02 14.91
N ALA A 115 6.02 -11.11 14.83
CA ALA A 115 6.01 -9.90 15.65
C ALA A 115 6.08 -10.15 17.17
N PRO A 116 5.39 -11.17 17.74
CA PRO A 116 5.53 -11.53 19.14
C PRO A 116 6.92 -12.06 19.55
N GLU A 117 7.72 -12.57 18.60
CA GLU A 117 9.08 -13.06 18.85
C GLU A 117 10.12 -11.94 18.90
N TYR A 118 9.80 -10.77 18.32
CA TYR A 118 10.68 -9.60 18.27
C TYR A 118 9.99 -8.37 18.91
N PRO A 119 9.71 -8.37 20.22
CA PRO A 119 8.95 -7.30 20.88
C PRO A 119 9.66 -5.93 20.86
N ASP A 120 10.98 -5.92 20.72
CA ASP A 120 11.79 -4.69 20.61
C ASP A 120 11.82 -4.10 19.18
N LYS A 121 11.26 -4.81 18.20
CA LYS A 121 11.16 -4.37 16.81
C LYS A 121 9.72 -3.96 16.50
N LYS A 122 9.56 -2.99 15.58
CA LYS A 122 8.26 -2.52 15.09
C LYS A 122 7.92 -3.19 13.76
N PHE A 123 6.65 -3.47 13.54
CA PHE A 123 6.15 -4.03 12.29
C PHE A 123 5.04 -3.16 11.72
N TRP A 124 5.13 -2.85 10.43
CA TRP A 124 4.06 -2.18 9.68
C TRP A 124 3.50 -3.16 8.66
N VAL A 125 2.20 -3.40 8.74
CA VAL A 125 1.46 -4.22 7.78
C VAL A 125 0.52 -3.31 7.01
N PHE A 126 0.56 -3.38 5.69
CA PHE A 126 -0.39 -2.66 4.83
C PHE A 126 -1.21 -3.62 3.97
N ASP A 127 -2.36 -3.15 3.49
CA ASP A 127 -3.32 -3.86 2.62
C ASP A 127 -4.32 -4.74 3.35
N ALA A 128 -3.85 -5.51 4.32
CA ALA A 128 -4.66 -6.35 5.20
C ALA A 128 -4.11 -6.30 6.63
N PRO A 129 -4.95 -6.46 7.66
CA PRO A 129 -4.48 -6.42 9.03
C PRO A 129 -3.99 -7.79 9.50
N VAL A 130 -3.08 -7.81 10.47
CA VAL A 130 -2.88 -9.02 11.28
C VAL A 130 -4.13 -9.31 12.13
N ASP A 131 -4.33 -10.55 12.56
CA ASP A 131 -5.41 -10.88 13.49
C ASP A 131 -5.04 -10.49 14.93
N TYR A 132 -5.40 -9.26 15.30
CA TYR A 132 -5.22 -8.78 16.67
C TYR A 132 -6.07 -9.53 17.71
N THR A 133 -7.06 -10.33 17.30
CA THR A 133 -7.95 -11.09 18.20
C THR A 133 -7.40 -12.47 18.58
N GLY A 134 -6.36 -12.94 17.86
CA GLY A 134 -5.75 -14.24 18.05
C GLY A 134 -6.63 -15.44 17.67
N LYS A 135 -7.74 -15.23 16.95
CA LYS A 135 -8.70 -16.29 16.59
C LYS A 135 -8.15 -17.26 15.55
N ASN A 136 -7.33 -16.77 14.62
CA ASN A 136 -6.64 -17.60 13.64
C ASN A 136 -5.33 -18.23 14.19
N GLY A 137 -5.00 -17.98 15.47
CA GLY A 137 -3.79 -18.48 16.11
C GLY A 137 -2.52 -17.68 15.78
N THR A 138 -2.58 -16.68 14.90
CA THR A 138 -1.50 -15.72 14.68
C THR A 138 -1.65 -14.56 15.67
N CYS A 139 -0.55 -13.88 16.02
CA CYS A 139 -0.43 -12.86 17.06
C CYS A 139 -0.70 -13.30 18.52
N SER A 140 -1.62 -14.21 18.79
CA SER A 140 -2.02 -14.63 20.17
C SER A 140 -2.30 -13.44 21.12
N ASN A 141 -2.90 -12.35 20.61
CA ASN A 141 -3.08 -11.06 21.31
C ASN A 141 -1.78 -10.35 21.73
N LYS A 142 -0.65 -10.64 21.10
CA LYS A 142 0.69 -10.09 21.42
C LYS A 142 1.30 -9.23 20.31
N CYS A 143 0.50 -8.83 19.32
CA CYS A 143 0.96 -7.95 18.24
C CYS A 143 0.89 -6.46 18.63
N GLU A 144 1.29 -6.12 19.85
CA GLU A 144 1.31 -4.74 20.38
C GLU A 144 2.33 -3.85 19.66
N ASN A 145 3.32 -4.44 19.00
CA ASN A 145 4.36 -3.79 18.18
C ASN A 145 4.00 -3.76 16.68
N VAL A 146 2.77 -4.10 16.31
CA VAL A 146 2.30 -4.12 14.91
C VAL A 146 1.32 -2.97 14.65
N TYR A 147 1.63 -2.14 13.68
CA TYR A 147 0.68 -1.19 13.07
C TYR A 147 0.15 -1.81 11.78
N SER A 148 -1.18 -1.87 11.63
CA SER A 148 -1.82 -2.32 10.39
C SER A 148 -2.58 -1.18 9.72
N VAL A 149 -2.42 -0.97 8.41
CA VAL A 149 -3.25 -0.06 7.62
C VAL A 149 -4.00 -0.81 6.52
N THR A 150 -5.32 -0.64 6.53
CA THR A 150 -6.24 -1.22 5.55
C THR A 150 -6.87 -0.11 4.72
N PHE A 151 -7.29 -0.45 3.51
CA PHE A 151 -7.87 0.51 2.58
C PHE A 151 -9.32 0.15 2.30
N LYS A 152 -10.17 1.15 2.17
CA LYS A 152 -11.54 0.99 1.68
C LYS A 152 -11.56 0.96 0.16
N GLN A 153 -10.91 -0.05 -0.41
CA GLN A 153 -10.76 -0.15 -1.86
C GLN A 153 -12.10 -0.38 -2.59
N ASN A 154 -13.12 -0.90 -1.90
CA ASN A 154 -14.49 -0.88 -2.41
C ASN A 154 -15.00 0.53 -2.73
N GLU A 155 -14.69 1.55 -1.93
CA GLU A 155 -15.08 2.95 -2.21
C GLU A 155 -14.45 3.44 -3.53
N ALA A 156 -13.19 3.11 -3.78
CA ALA A 156 -12.50 3.40 -5.04
C ALA A 156 -13.10 2.61 -6.21
N GLY A 157 -13.36 1.32 -5.98
CA GLY A 157 -14.02 0.44 -6.93
C GLY A 157 -15.39 0.97 -7.33
N TYR A 158 -16.17 1.50 -6.38
CA TYR A 158 -17.47 2.12 -6.66
C TYR A 158 -17.33 3.28 -7.66
N LEU A 159 -16.39 4.20 -7.43
CA LEU A 159 -16.14 5.30 -8.37
C LEU A 159 -15.68 4.80 -9.75
N ALA A 160 -14.85 3.76 -9.78
CA ALA A 160 -14.44 3.12 -11.03
C ALA A 160 -15.63 2.55 -11.81
N GLY A 161 -16.51 1.80 -11.15
CA GLY A 161 -17.69 1.22 -11.76
C GLY A 161 -18.68 2.29 -12.24
N PHE A 162 -18.91 3.31 -11.41
CA PHE A 162 -19.78 4.44 -11.74
C PHE A 162 -19.29 5.17 -13.00
N LEU A 163 -18.00 5.54 -13.02
CA LEU A 163 -17.38 6.17 -14.18
C LEU A 163 -17.44 5.29 -15.43
N ALA A 164 -17.16 3.99 -15.30
CA ALA A 164 -17.16 3.06 -16.41
C ALA A 164 -18.53 2.99 -17.10
N GLU A 165 -19.62 2.93 -16.31
CA GLU A 165 -20.97 2.95 -16.86
C GLU A 165 -21.30 4.30 -17.51
N GLU A 166 -21.03 5.43 -16.84
CA GLU A 166 -21.31 6.76 -17.41
C GLU A 166 -20.62 6.96 -18.77
N LEU A 167 -19.36 6.53 -18.92
CA LEU A 167 -18.60 6.60 -20.18
C LEU A 167 -19.22 5.74 -21.28
N VAL A 168 -19.63 4.51 -20.94
CA VAL A 168 -20.24 3.56 -21.88
C VAL A 168 -21.65 4.03 -22.29
N ALA A 169 -22.48 4.42 -21.34
CA ALA A 169 -23.83 4.92 -21.58
C ALA A 169 -23.83 6.20 -22.43
N ALA A 170 -22.87 7.10 -22.18
CA ALA A 170 -22.69 8.32 -22.96
C ALA A 170 -21.99 8.10 -24.31
N LYS A 171 -21.38 6.93 -24.54
CA LYS A 171 -20.58 6.62 -25.74
C LYS A 171 -19.46 7.64 -25.95
N SER A 172 -18.85 8.12 -24.87
CA SER A 172 -17.87 9.21 -24.92
C SER A 172 -16.47 8.73 -25.30
N LEU A 173 -16.20 7.43 -25.16
CA LEU A 173 -14.92 6.82 -25.51
C LEU A 173 -14.88 6.49 -27.01
N LYS A 174 -14.04 7.22 -27.75
CA LYS A 174 -13.92 7.14 -29.21
C LYS A 174 -13.61 5.72 -29.68
N GLY A 175 -14.35 5.24 -30.68
CA GLY A 175 -14.19 3.90 -31.26
C GLY A 175 -14.83 2.77 -30.44
N THR A 176 -15.52 3.09 -29.35
CA THR A 176 -16.26 2.13 -28.51
C THR A 176 -17.77 2.40 -28.45
N GLU A 177 -18.30 3.26 -29.31
CA GLU A 177 -19.67 3.80 -29.24
C GLU A 177 -20.76 2.73 -29.44
N ASN A 178 -20.40 1.57 -29.99
CA ASN A 178 -21.27 0.41 -30.17
C ASN A 178 -21.08 -0.68 -29.10
N LEU A 179 -20.22 -0.44 -28.12
CA LEU A 179 -19.93 -1.36 -27.02
C LEU A 179 -20.72 -0.98 -25.78
N SER A 180 -21.03 -1.99 -24.97
CA SER A 180 -21.86 -1.84 -23.77
C SER A 180 -21.31 -2.58 -22.56
N LYS A 181 -20.23 -3.35 -22.72
CA LYS A 181 -19.63 -4.11 -21.64
C LYS A 181 -18.38 -3.45 -21.10
N VAL A 182 -18.01 -3.86 -19.89
CA VAL A 182 -16.75 -3.50 -19.24
C VAL A 182 -16.14 -4.75 -18.63
N GLY A 183 -14.82 -4.80 -18.52
CA GLY A 183 -14.10 -5.90 -17.90
C GLY A 183 -13.43 -5.49 -16.61
N VAL A 184 -13.33 -6.43 -15.66
CA VAL A 184 -12.48 -6.32 -14.47
C VAL A 184 -11.64 -7.58 -14.36
N ILE A 185 -10.33 -7.43 -14.25
CA ILE A 185 -9.39 -8.54 -14.06
C ILE A 185 -8.86 -8.46 -12.64
N GLY A 186 -9.15 -9.45 -11.80
CA GLY A 186 -8.51 -9.60 -10.50
C GLY A 186 -7.22 -10.42 -10.58
N GLY A 187 -6.26 -10.21 -9.69
CA GLY A 187 -5.10 -11.11 -9.59
C GLY A 187 -5.52 -12.52 -9.15
N VAL A 188 -6.07 -12.61 -7.93
CA VAL A 188 -6.58 -13.86 -7.33
C VAL A 188 -7.83 -13.56 -6.51
N LYS A 189 -8.67 -14.56 -6.30
CA LYS A 189 -9.89 -14.42 -5.51
C LYS A 189 -9.60 -14.44 -4.01
N ILE A 190 -9.38 -13.26 -3.45
CA ILE A 190 -9.15 -13.00 -2.01
C ILE A 190 -9.95 -11.75 -1.59
N PRO A 191 -10.21 -11.54 -0.29
CA PRO A 191 -11.07 -10.45 0.19
C PRO A 191 -10.69 -9.07 -0.38
N VAL A 192 -9.39 -8.72 -0.38
CA VAL A 192 -8.91 -7.42 -0.90
C VAL A 192 -9.31 -7.19 -2.36
N ILE A 193 -9.19 -8.21 -3.22
CA ILE A 193 -9.51 -8.11 -4.65
C ILE A 193 -11.01 -8.15 -4.88
N ASP A 194 -11.72 -9.00 -4.14
CA ASP A 194 -13.18 -9.07 -4.22
C ASP A 194 -13.82 -7.76 -3.73
N ASP A 195 -13.20 -7.04 -2.79
CA ASP A 195 -13.67 -5.75 -2.28
C ASP A 195 -13.68 -4.66 -3.37
N PHE A 196 -12.60 -4.57 -4.17
CA PHE A 196 -12.58 -3.72 -5.38
C PHE A 196 -13.71 -4.09 -6.36
N ILE A 197 -13.88 -5.38 -6.66
CA ILE A 197 -14.85 -5.88 -7.66
C ILE A 197 -16.29 -5.68 -7.19
N VAL A 198 -16.56 -5.87 -5.90
CA VAL A 198 -17.88 -5.64 -5.29
C VAL A 198 -18.23 -4.16 -5.33
N GLY A 199 -17.28 -3.27 -5.00
CA GLY A 199 -17.41 -1.83 -5.18
C GLY A 199 -17.72 -1.46 -6.63
N PHE A 200 -16.94 -1.96 -7.58
CA PHE A 200 -17.15 -1.73 -9.02
C PHE A 200 -18.54 -2.11 -9.48
N LYS A 201 -19.00 -3.32 -9.13
CA LYS A 201 -20.34 -3.78 -9.50
C LYS A 201 -21.45 -2.95 -8.86
N ALA A 202 -21.21 -2.38 -7.68
CA ALA A 202 -22.16 -1.49 -7.02
C ALA A 202 -22.25 -0.14 -7.76
N GLY A 203 -21.12 0.53 -7.98
CA GLY A 203 -21.12 1.82 -8.67
C GLY A 203 -21.60 1.74 -10.12
N PHE A 204 -21.20 0.68 -10.84
CA PHE A 204 -21.68 0.43 -12.22
C PHE A 204 -23.20 0.27 -12.27
N LYS A 205 -23.78 -0.44 -11.29
CA LYS A 205 -25.23 -0.61 -11.19
C LYS A 205 -25.94 0.69 -10.84
N ASP A 206 -25.38 1.45 -9.90
CA ASP A 206 -26.00 2.68 -9.41
C ASP A 206 -26.00 3.80 -10.47
N ALA A 207 -25.03 3.79 -11.39
CA ALA A 207 -25.02 4.62 -12.60
C ALA A 207 -26.02 4.15 -13.70
N GLY A 208 -26.72 3.03 -13.50
CA GLY A 208 -27.75 2.51 -14.42
C GLY A 208 -27.35 1.25 -15.20
N GLY A 209 -26.12 0.78 -15.04
CA GLY A 209 -25.58 -0.38 -15.72
C GLY A 209 -26.16 -1.71 -15.22
N LYS A 210 -26.07 -2.77 -16.04
CA LYS A 210 -26.50 -4.11 -15.64
C LYS A 210 -25.31 -4.94 -15.23
N LYS A 211 -25.45 -5.71 -14.14
CA LYS A 211 -24.41 -6.64 -13.68
C LYS A 211 -23.95 -7.65 -14.74
N SER A 212 -24.82 -7.99 -15.71
CA SER A 212 -24.49 -8.87 -16.84
C SER A 212 -23.48 -8.28 -17.82
N ASP A 213 -23.30 -6.96 -17.79
CA ASP A 213 -22.41 -6.23 -18.71
C ASP A 213 -21.00 -6.06 -18.11
N VAL A 214 -20.81 -6.48 -16.85
CA VAL A 214 -19.51 -6.52 -16.17
C VAL A 214 -18.92 -7.92 -16.28
N LEU A 215 -17.91 -8.06 -17.14
CA LEU A 215 -17.10 -9.28 -17.25
C LEU A 215 -16.08 -9.30 -16.10
N VAL A 216 -16.01 -10.41 -15.36
CA VAL A 216 -14.99 -10.59 -14.32
C VAL A 216 -14.24 -11.88 -14.56
N GLN A 217 -12.92 -11.79 -14.54
CA GLN A 217 -12.01 -12.95 -14.54
C GLN A 217 -10.86 -12.69 -13.59
N TYR A 218 -10.19 -13.76 -13.17
CA TYR A 218 -8.99 -13.68 -12.36
C TYR A 218 -7.81 -14.26 -13.15
N VAL A 219 -6.63 -13.67 -12.98
CA VAL A 219 -5.39 -14.21 -13.54
C VAL A 219 -5.13 -15.63 -13.01
N GLY A 220 -5.20 -15.79 -11.69
CA GLY A 220 -5.03 -17.08 -11.02
C GLY A 220 -3.62 -17.68 -11.22
N GLY A 221 -3.53 -19.00 -11.11
CA GLY A 221 -2.25 -19.72 -11.22
C GLY A 221 -1.28 -19.45 -10.08
N ASP A 222 0.00 -19.74 -10.30
CA ASP A 222 1.04 -19.68 -9.27
C ASP A 222 1.58 -18.26 -9.02
N LYS A 223 1.37 -17.35 -9.98
CA LYS A 223 1.86 -15.96 -9.96
C LYS A 223 0.75 -14.97 -10.34
N PRO A 224 -0.36 -14.92 -9.58
CA PRO A 224 -1.55 -14.14 -9.94
C PRO A 224 -1.30 -12.65 -10.15
N PHE A 225 -0.28 -12.11 -9.48
CA PHE A 225 0.15 -10.70 -9.60
C PHE A 225 1.48 -10.54 -10.38
N GLY A 226 1.97 -11.58 -11.06
CA GLY A 226 3.26 -11.62 -11.76
C GLY A 226 3.20 -12.20 -13.18
N ASP A 227 2.02 -12.26 -13.80
CA ASP A 227 1.80 -12.85 -15.12
C ASP A 227 1.17 -11.87 -16.14
N PRO A 228 1.95 -10.92 -16.68
CA PRO A 228 1.46 -9.99 -17.70
C PRO A 228 0.91 -10.69 -18.95
N ALA A 229 1.50 -11.82 -19.34
CA ALA A 229 1.05 -12.58 -20.51
C ALA A 229 -0.37 -13.12 -20.30
N LYS A 230 -0.67 -13.65 -19.11
CA LYS A 230 -2.03 -14.10 -18.77
C LYS A 230 -3.00 -12.94 -18.64
N GLY A 231 -2.59 -11.82 -18.05
CA GLY A 231 -3.39 -10.59 -18.02
C GLY A 231 -3.81 -10.14 -19.42
N LYS A 232 -2.85 -10.10 -20.36
CA LYS A 232 -3.08 -9.77 -21.77
C LYS A 232 -4.04 -10.73 -22.48
N GLU A 233 -3.92 -12.03 -22.23
CA GLU A 233 -4.82 -13.04 -22.79
C GLU A 233 -6.27 -12.79 -22.34
N ILE A 234 -6.47 -12.56 -21.03
CA ILE A 234 -7.79 -12.34 -20.45
C ILE A 234 -8.41 -11.05 -20.97
N SER A 235 -7.67 -9.94 -20.96
CA SER A 235 -8.16 -8.64 -21.43
C SER A 235 -8.48 -8.67 -22.93
N THR A 236 -7.65 -9.30 -23.76
CA THR A 236 -7.93 -9.51 -25.19
C THR A 236 -9.24 -10.27 -25.39
N ALA A 237 -9.48 -11.32 -24.60
CA ALA A 237 -10.75 -12.05 -24.64
C ALA A 237 -11.95 -11.21 -24.17
N MET A 238 -11.78 -10.32 -23.20
CA MET A 238 -12.83 -9.40 -22.75
C MET A 238 -13.16 -8.35 -23.83
N TYR A 239 -12.15 -7.77 -24.47
CA TYR A 239 -12.32 -6.85 -25.58
C TYR A 239 -13.04 -7.53 -26.76
N GLY A 240 -12.67 -8.76 -27.10
CA GLY A 240 -13.36 -9.58 -28.10
C GLY A 240 -14.82 -9.90 -27.75
N GLN A 241 -15.18 -9.92 -26.46
CA GLN A 241 -16.55 -10.07 -25.97
C GLN A 241 -17.37 -8.77 -25.95
N GLY A 242 -16.76 -7.66 -26.40
CA GLY A 242 -17.40 -6.36 -26.53
C GLY A 242 -17.17 -5.40 -25.36
N ALA A 243 -16.12 -5.60 -24.56
CA ALA A 243 -15.76 -4.63 -23.52
C ALA A 243 -15.20 -3.34 -24.14
N ALA A 244 -15.74 -2.18 -23.74
CA ALA A 244 -15.22 -0.86 -24.14
C ALA A 244 -13.91 -0.55 -23.39
N LEU A 245 -13.87 -0.93 -22.11
CA LEU A 245 -12.72 -0.81 -21.23
C LEU A 245 -12.56 -2.04 -20.34
N VAL A 246 -11.33 -2.31 -19.91
CA VAL A 246 -11.00 -3.36 -18.94
C VAL A 246 -10.18 -2.73 -17.82
N TRP A 247 -10.51 -3.02 -16.57
CA TRP A 247 -9.78 -2.54 -15.39
C TRP A 247 -9.01 -3.68 -14.72
N PRO A 248 -7.66 -3.65 -14.74
CA PRO A 248 -6.85 -4.71 -14.15
C PRO A 248 -6.45 -4.43 -12.70
N VAL A 249 -7.16 -5.02 -11.75
CA VAL A 249 -6.82 -5.06 -10.31
C VAL A 249 -5.87 -6.24 -10.04
N ALA A 250 -4.68 -6.21 -10.65
CA ALA A 250 -3.81 -7.39 -10.75
C ALA A 250 -2.29 -7.13 -10.71
N GLY A 251 -1.83 -6.00 -10.16
CA GLY A 251 -0.40 -5.71 -10.00
C GLY A 251 0.38 -5.81 -11.33
N LEU A 252 1.56 -6.46 -11.34
CA LEU A 252 2.35 -6.66 -12.58
C LEU A 252 1.55 -7.38 -13.66
N SER A 253 0.68 -8.34 -13.31
CA SER A 253 -0.15 -9.03 -14.30
C SER A 253 -1.04 -8.07 -15.08
N GLY A 254 -1.43 -6.95 -14.45
CA GLY A 254 -2.22 -5.90 -15.08
C GLY A 254 -1.52 -5.21 -16.26
N LEU A 255 -0.19 -5.23 -16.32
CA LEU A 255 0.57 -4.58 -17.39
C LEU A 255 0.21 -5.09 -18.79
N GLY A 256 -0.14 -6.38 -18.91
CA GLY A 256 -0.60 -6.96 -20.17
C GLY A 256 -1.93 -6.38 -20.68
N THR A 257 -2.74 -5.79 -19.80
CA THR A 257 -4.00 -5.15 -20.18
C THR A 257 -3.74 -3.88 -20.99
N PHE A 258 -2.77 -3.05 -20.60
CA PHE A 258 -2.39 -1.86 -21.38
C PHE A 258 -1.90 -2.25 -22.78
N GLU A 259 -1.11 -3.31 -22.91
CA GLU A 259 -0.67 -3.81 -24.22
C GLU A 259 -1.86 -4.26 -25.09
N SER A 260 -2.81 -5.02 -24.52
CA SER A 260 -3.99 -5.45 -25.27
C SER A 260 -4.92 -4.28 -25.61
N ALA A 261 -5.02 -3.26 -24.75
CA ALA A 261 -5.84 -2.09 -25.01
C ALA A 261 -5.35 -1.34 -26.26
N VAL A 262 -4.02 -1.22 -26.41
CA VAL A 262 -3.41 -0.67 -27.63
C VAL A 262 -3.73 -1.53 -28.85
N ALA A 263 -3.52 -2.84 -28.76
CA ALA A 263 -3.74 -3.77 -29.87
C ALA A 263 -5.20 -3.79 -30.34
N GLU A 264 -6.14 -3.78 -29.40
CA GLU A 264 -7.58 -3.84 -29.64
C GLU A 264 -8.21 -2.46 -29.88
N LYS A 265 -7.44 -1.37 -29.74
CA LYS A 265 -7.92 0.02 -29.82
C LYS A 265 -9.07 0.27 -28.83
N ARG A 266 -8.80 -0.07 -27.58
CA ARG A 266 -9.72 0.01 -26.43
C ARG A 266 -9.06 0.77 -25.29
N TYR A 267 -9.85 0.97 -24.24
CA TYR A 267 -9.44 1.74 -23.07
C TYR A 267 -9.21 0.84 -21.85
N THR A 268 -8.57 1.40 -20.85
CA THR A 268 -8.33 0.77 -19.56
C THR A 268 -8.40 1.81 -18.46
N PHE A 269 -8.58 1.34 -17.23
CA PHE A 269 -8.22 2.12 -16.06
C PHE A 269 -6.88 1.63 -15.51
N GLY A 270 -6.15 2.50 -14.83
CA GLY A 270 -5.04 2.10 -13.96
C GLY A 270 -5.52 1.68 -12.57
N VAL A 271 -4.61 1.14 -11.76
CA VAL A 271 -4.85 0.76 -10.36
C VAL A 271 -3.65 1.06 -9.47
N ASP A 272 -3.95 1.36 -8.21
CA ASP A 272 -3.05 1.66 -7.09
C ASP A 272 -2.28 2.97 -7.24
N SER A 273 -1.55 3.13 -8.35
CA SER A 273 -0.78 4.33 -8.69
C SER A 273 -1.34 5.01 -9.94
N ASP A 274 -0.90 6.24 -10.19
CA ASP A 274 -1.13 6.88 -11.48
C ASP A 274 -0.34 6.17 -12.60
N GLN A 275 -1.00 5.25 -13.28
CA GLN A 275 -0.43 4.46 -14.36
C GLN A 275 -0.32 5.23 -15.67
N TYR A 276 -1.02 6.36 -15.82
CA TYR A 276 -0.73 7.26 -16.92
C TYR A 276 0.67 7.88 -16.79
N GLN A 277 1.11 8.20 -15.57
CA GLN A 277 2.43 8.79 -15.33
C GLN A 277 3.56 7.75 -15.21
N THR A 278 3.26 6.53 -14.76
CA THR A 278 4.29 5.52 -14.46
C THR A 278 4.59 4.55 -15.60
N LEU A 279 3.69 4.42 -16.59
CA LEU A 279 3.95 3.67 -17.82
C LEU A 279 4.97 4.41 -18.70
N ALA A 280 5.79 3.66 -19.42
CA ALA A 280 6.85 4.22 -20.28
C ALA A 280 6.43 4.39 -21.74
N ASP A 281 5.46 3.60 -22.20
CA ASP A 281 4.99 3.60 -23.59
C ASP A 281 3.80 4.57 -23.74
N ASP A 282 3.94 5.60 -24.57
CA ASP A 282 2.89 6.60 -24.78
C ASP A 282 1.63 6.01 -25.42
N ALA A 283 1.74 4.97 -26.26
CA ALA A 283 0.57 4.30 -26.81
C ALA A 283 -0.24 3.63 -25.69
N GLN A 284 0.44 2.99 -24.73
CA GLN A 284 -0.21 2.42 -23.55
C GLN A 284 -0.84 3.50 -22.68
N LYS A 285 -0.10 4.57 -22.38
CA LYS A 285 -0.60 5.71 -21.59
C LYS A 285 -1.89 6.29 -22.17
N ASN A 286 -1.95 6.46 -23.49
CA ASN A 286 -3.12 7.01 -24.17
C ASN A 286 -4.36 6.11 -24.10
N THR A 287 -4.25 4.85 -23.66
CA THR A 287 -5.40 3.98 -23.40
C THR A 287 -5.97 4.14 -21.98
N VAL A 288 -5.20 4.72 -21.05
CA VAL A 288 -5.60 4.89 -19.66
C VAL A 288 -6.56 6.07 -19.54
N VAL A 289 -7.82 5.84 -19.17
CA VAL A 289 -8.79 6.95 -18.98
C VAL A 289 -8.53 7.69 -17.68
N THR A 290 -8.29 6.93 -16.61
CA THR A 290 -7.87 7.40 -15.28
C THR A 290 -7.19 6.22 -14.58
N SER A 291 -6.56 6.48 -13.43
CA SER A 291 -6.10 5.43 -12.53
C SER A 291 -6.90 5.47 -11.23
N ILE A 292 -7.40 4.31 -10.81
CA ILE A 292 -8.10 4.15 -9.53
C ILE A 292 -7.04 3.97 -8.45
N LEU A 293 -6.87 5.00 -7.62
CA LEU A 293 -5.77 5.11 -6.68
C LEU A 293 -6.03 4.29 -5.42
N LYS A 294 -4.96 3.66 -4.96
CA LYS A 294 -4.78 3.14 -3.61
C LYS A 294 -3.42 3.64 -3.15
N ASN A 295 -3.43 4.74 -2.42
CA ASN A 295 -2.25 5.52 -2.08
C ASN A 295 -1.43 4.87 -0.96
N VAL A 296 -0.94 3.64 -1.18
CA VAL A 296 -0.12 2.87 -0.23
C VAL A 296 1.09 3.67 0.22
N GLY A 297 1.79 4.32 -0.72
CA GLY A 297 2.91 5.19 -0.41
C GLY A 297 2.56 6.34 0.52
N ASN A 298 1.42 7.01 0.31
CA ASN A 298 0.99 8.11 1.18
C ASN A 298 0.64 7.61 2.58
N ALA A 299 -0.02 6.46 2.69
CA ALA A 299 -0.32 5.84 3.97
C ALA A 299 0.94 5.46 4.75
N LEU A 300 1.96 4.89 4.09
CA LEU A 300 3.24 4.56 4.72
C LEU A 300 4.07 5.81 5.06
N TYR A 301 4.01 6.85 4.23
CA TYR A 301 4.65 8.13 4.53
C TYR A 301 4.00 8.80 5.76
N LYS A 302 2.67 8.83 5.83
CA LYS A 302 1.92 9.30 7.00
C LYS A 302 2.27 8.51 8.25
N ALA A 303 2.34 7.17 8.14
CA ALA A 303 2.76 6.32 9.25
C ALA A 303 4.18 6.68 9.74
N ALA A 304 5.11 6.99 8.83
CA ALA A 304 6.46 7.42 9.21
C ALA A 304 6.50 8.79 9.91
N GLN A 305 5.61 9.72 9.54
CA GLN A 305 5.45 11.00 10.24
C GLN A 305 4.87 10.81 11.65
N GLU A 306 3.84 9.96 11.76
CA GLU A 306 3.20 9.63 13.02
C GLU A 306 4.14 8.85 13.93
N ASP A 307 4.98 7.94 13.41
CA ASP A 307 5.97 7.20 14.20
C ASP A 307 7.05 8.13 14.76
N GLN A 308 7.57 9.05 13.95
CA GLN A 308 8.59 10.01 14.39
C GLN A 308 8.07 10.96 15.49
N SER A 309 6.76 11.16 15.58
CA SER A 309 6.10 12.00 16.58
C SER A 309 5.44 11.20 17.71
N ASP A 310 5.70 9.89 17.79
CA ASP A 310 5.10 8.95 18.76
C ASP A 310 3.55 8.94 18.73
N ALA A 311 2.95 9.35 17.61
CA ALA A 311 1.51 9.40 17.38
C ALA A 311 0.95 8.13 16.71
N LEU A 312 1.82 7.32 16.09
CA LEU A 312 1.41 6.09 15.39
C LEU A 312 0.92 5.05 16.41
N LYS A 313 -0.31 4.57 16.21
CA LYS A 313 -0.93 3.59 17.12
C LYS A 313 -0.58 2.18 16.72
N TYR A 314 0.38 1.60 17.43
CA TYR A 314 0.65 0.17 17.38
C TYR A 314 -0.42 -0.64 18.14
N GLY A 315 -0.53 -1.93 17.83
CA GLY A 315 -1.57 -2.80 18.39
C GLY A 315 -2.96 -2.57 17.79
N ALA A 316 -3.06 -1.82 16.69
CA ALA A 316 -4.33 -1.38 16.12
C ALA A 316 -4.33 -1.41 14.58
N VAL A 317 -5.53 -1.40 14.02
CA VAL A 317 -5.80 -1.26 12.59
C VAL A 317 -6.26 0.17 12.31
N ASP A 318 -5.58 0.86 11.41
CA ASP A 318 -6.09 2.05 10.74
C ASP A 318 -6.83 1.64 9.45
N SER A 319 -7.99 2.25 9.20
CA SER A 319 -8.83 1.94 8.04
C SER A 319 -9.14 3.22 7.30
N VAL A 320 -8.48 3.37 6.15
CA VAL A 320 -8.44 4.62 5.39
C VAL A 320 -9.16 4.49 4.06
N GLY A 321 -9.91 5.53 3.66
CA GLY A 321 -10.74 5.51 2.46
C GLY A 321 -10.72 6.83 1.69
N LEU A 322 -11.80 7.11 0.96
CA LEU A 322 -11.96 8.34 0.18
C LEU A 322 -11.91 9.59 1.08
N LYS A 323 -12.44 9.50 2.31
CA LYS A 323 -12.44 10.61 3.28
C LYS A 323 -11.02 10.98 3.74
N ASP A 324 -10.08 10.05 3.64
CA ASP A 324 -8.70 10.19 4.09
C ASP A 324 -7.74 10.41 2.90
N ASP A 325 -8.29 10.58 1.69
CA ASP A 325 -7.58 10.64 0.40
C ASP A 325 -6.62 9.45 0.19
N ALA A 326 -6.90 8.31 0.84
CA ALA A 326 -6.09 7.10 0.75
C ALA A 326 -6.47 6.22 -0.44
N VAL A 327 -7.68 6.41 -0.96
CA VAL A 327 -8.12 5.85 -2.24
C VAL A 327 -8.80 6.94 -3.06
N GLY A 328 -8.96 6.74 -4.37
CA GLY A 328 -9.60 7.73 -5.23
C GLY A 328 -9.41 7.45 -6.72
N TYR A 329 -9.36 8.51 -7.50
CA TYR A 329 -9.06 8.47 -8.93
C TYR A 329 -8.19 9.67 -9.32
N VAL A 330 -7.47 9.56 -10.43
CA VAL A 330 -6.70 10.68 -11.01
C VAL A 330 -7.63 11.56 -11.84
N ALA A 331 -7.58 12.87 -11.58
CA ALA A 331 -8.36 13.90 -12.28
C ALA A 331 -7.44 15.01 -12.81
N ASP A 332 -6.48 14.64 -13.66
CA ASP A 332 -5.54 15.55 -14.31
C ASP A 332 -6.04 15.99 -15.69
N ASP A 333 -5.26 16.82 -16.40
CA ASP A 333 -5.62 17.34 -17.73
C ASP A 333 -5.94 16.23 -18.74
N HIS A 334 -5.27 15.07 -18.63
CA HIS A 334 -5.54 13.90 -19.49
C HIS A 334 -6.91 13.29 -19.22
N PHE A 335 -7.28 13.15 -17.94
CA PHE A 335 -8.64 12.75 -17.56
C PHE A 335 -9.68 13.76 -18.07
N GLU A 336 -9.42 15.06 -17.97
CA GLU A 336 -10.33 16.10 -18.45
C GLU A 336 -10.55 16.05 -19.96
N GLU A 337 -9.52 15.70 -20.74
CA GLU A 337 -9.61 15.55 -22.20
C GLU A 337 -10.49 14.35 -22.60
N LEU A 338 -10.38 13.23 -21.89
CA LEU A 338 -11.11 12.00 -22.22
C LEU A 338 -12.51 11.93 -21.61
N VAL A 339 -12.75 12.61 -20.48
CA VAL A 339 -13.99 12.50 -19.71
C VAL A 339 -14.80 13.81 -19.79
N PRO A 340 -15.97 13.79 -20.46
CA PRO A 340 -16.84 14.96 -20.57
C PRO A 340 -17.17 15.57 -19.20
N GLU A 341 -17.22 16.91 -19.13
CA GLU A 341 -17.49 17.68 -17.90
C GLU A 341 -18.71 17.15 -17.13
N LYS A 342 -19.81 16.85 -17.85
CA LYS A 342 -21.03 16.28 -17.23
C LYS A 342 -20.76 14.99 -16.45
N ILE A 343 -19.92 14.10 -16.98
CA ILE A 343 -19.53 12.84 -16.33
C ILE A 343 -18.60 13.14 -15.15
N ARG A 344 -17.66 14.09 -15.29
CA ARG A 344 -16.78 14.52 -14.19
C ARG A 344 -17.58 15.05 -13.00
N THR A 345 -18.54 15.94 -13.24
CA THR A 345 -19.43 16.47 -12.19
C THR A 345 -20.28 15.37 -11.54
N ALA A 346 -20.77 14.39 -12.31
CA ALA A 346 -21.51 13.26 -11.77
C ALA A 346 -20.62 12.36 -10.88
N LEU A 347 -19.38 12.10 -11.31
CA LEU A 347 -18.40 11.32 -10.56
C LEU A 347 -17.98 12.02 -9.26
N GLU A 348 -17.73 13.33 -9.29
CA GLU A 348 -17.43 14.13 -8.10
C GLU A 348 -18.58 14.07 -7.08
N LYS A 349 -19.82 14.23 -7.54
CA LYS A 349 -21.01 14.09 -6.68
C LYS A 349 -21.09 12.70 -6.06
N ALA A 350 -20.82 11.65 -6.85
CA ALA A 350 -20.79 10.28 -6.34
C ALA A 350 -19.68 10.09 -5.30
N ALA A 351 -18.51 10.68 -5.50
CA ALA A 351 -17.41 10.67 -4.52
C ALA A 351 -17.80 11.37 -3.21
N ASP A 352 -18.45 12.53 -3.27
CA ASP A 352 -18.94 13.25 -2.09
C ASP A 352 -20.03 12.47 -1.34
N GLU A 353 -20.92 11.79 -2.05
CA GLU A 353 -21.95 10.93 -1.46
C GLU A 353 -21.35 9.72 -0.74
N VAL A 354 -20.28 9.12 -1.27
CA VAL A 354 -19.55 8.05 -0.58
C VAL A 354 -18.75 8.60 0.61
N LYS A 355 -18.03 9.72 0.44
CA LYS A 355 -17.25 10.38 1.52
C LYS A 355 -18.13 10.76 2.71
N SER A 356 -19.34 11.27 2.44
CA SER A 356 -20.30 11.66 3.48
C SER A 356 -21.05 10.47 4.12
N GLY A 357 -20.96 9.27 3.52
CA GLY A 357 -21.71 8.09 3.94
C GLY A 357 -23.18 8.07 3.47
N SER A 358 -23.59 9.04 2.64
CA SER A 358 -24.92 9.05 2.00
C SER A 358 -25.10 7.81 1.10
N VAL A 359 -24.02 7.35 0.48
CA VAL A 359 -23.92 6.04 -0.17
C VAL A 359 -23.02 5.14 0.66
N THR A 360 -23.57 4.01 1.11
CA THR A 360 -22.78 2.96 1.76
C THR A 360 -22.40 1.91 0.73
N VAL A 361 -21.12 1.83 0.40
CA VAL A 361 -20.60 0.87 -0.58
C VAL A 361 -20.47 -0.52 0.05
N PRO A 362 -20.95 -1.59 -0.59
CA PRO A 362 -20.76 -2.95 -0.07
C PRO A 362 -19.27 -3.32 -0.01
N SER A 363 -18.91 -4.16 0.95
CA SER A 363 -17.54 -4.64 1.17
C SER A 363 -17.47 -6.17 1.16
N ALA A 364 -16.30 -6.71 0.84
CA ALA A 364 -16.00 -8.14 0.91
C ALA A 364 -15.37 -8.58 2.24
N PHE A 365 -15.22 -7.66 3.21
CA PHE A 365 -14.70 -7.92 4.56
C PHE A 365 -15.79 -8.17 5.60
#